data_AF-A0A7X5U5U6-F1
#
_entry.id   AF-A0A7X5U5U6-F1
#
_cell.length_a   1.000
_cell.length_b   1.000
_cell.length_c   1.000
_cell.angle_alpha   90.00
_cell.angle_beta   90.00
_cell.angle_gamma   90.00
#
_symmetry.space_group_name_H-M   'P 1'
#
loop_
_entity.id
_entity.type
_entity.pdbx_description
1 polymer ?
#
loop_
_entity_poly.entity_id
_entity_poly.type
_entity_poly.pdbx_seq_one_letter_code
_entity_poly.pdbx_strand_id
1 'polypeptide(L)'
;MTYYVDIVSGSDANNGLSAGAALQNLYTAMAKSDVGTVMVKGYGYTNPYYRSKGFNGVTQGKNINVIGYDGGTGLPYITTHEVLTYTLSSGQTNTYETTRTSVSEVIDMVAGAPGVRLTKMTSIATVEATVGSWWQNGSTLYVHASDNRNLNTTNASRIWALLNVPNFKNVGDYTTYLQDMILYGGTDVVNVTNSTSAGAVATMVNVETGLSQNAGYNNVSMLGVDSVLVNCETTRSGADGFNYHANAGKIPRAIEINCRATDCGHTSSDQCSTAHDGAQVIRIGGTYRTATASVVADINGTGNSTQSWNIGCLAESPGDGYADWQCGLSGDTSTPAAKMWLHGCEARVASNKTFGAAPYGGSQILSRGGRIERALSPVTAY
;
A
#
# COMPACT_ATOMS: atom_id res chain seq x y z
N MET A 1 26.31 -7.10 6.39
CA MET A 1 26.10 -8.57 6.46
C MET A 1 24.74 -8.96 5.90
N THR A 2 24.63 -10.21 5.45
CA THR A 2 23.36 -10.81 5.01
C THR A 2 22.84 -11.74 6.10
N TYR A 3 21.59 -11.54 6.51
CA TYR A 3 20.89 -12.41 7.45
C TYR A 3 19.74 -13.14 6.76
N TYR A 4 19.42 -14.35 7.20
CA TYR A 4 18.34 -15.19 6.70
C TYR A 4 17.25 -15.30 7.75
N VAL A 5 16.00 -15.22 7.30
CA VAL A 5 14.81 -15.32 8.14
C VAL A 5 13.89 -16.40 7.59
N ASP A 6 13.41 -17.27 8.46
CA ASP A 6 12.50 -18.37 8.16
C ASP A 6 11.51 -18.55 9.33
N ILE A 7 10.24 -18.16 9.12
CA ILE A 7 9.23 -18.23 10.18
C ILE A 7 8.93 -19.66 10.66
N VAL A 8 9.10 -20.67 9.79
CA VAL A 8 8.72 -22.07 10.07
C VAL A 8 9.86 -22.82 10.75
N SER A 9 11.06 -22.80 10.16
CA SER A 9 12.22 -23.55 10.66
C SER A 9 13.30 -22.72 11.34
N GLY A 10 13.19 -21.39 11.32
CA GLY A 10 14.16 -20.51 11.96
C GLY A 10 14.04 -20.50 13.49
N SER A 11 15.09 -19.98 14.13
CA SER A 11 15.14 -19.73 15.57
C SER A 11 15.95 -18.47 15.82
N ASP A 12 15.45 -17.58 16.68
CA ASP A 12 16.20 -16.36 17.05
C ASP A 12 17.44 -16.64 17.93
N ALA A 13 17.62 -17.89 18.37
CA ALA A 13 18.87 -18.34 18.97
C ALA A 13 19.96 -18.63 17.91
N ASN A 14 19.59 -18.78 16.63
CA ASN A 14 20.55 -18.97 15.55
C ASN A 14 21.31 -17.66 15.25
N ASN A 15 22.43 -17.78 14.55
CA ASN A 15 23.20 -16.61 14.13
C ASN A 15 22.56 -15.87 12.94
N GLY A 16 21.68 -16.52 12.16
CA GLY A 16 21.05 -15.95 10.99
C GLY A 16 21.93 -15.83 9.76
N LEU A 17 23.16 -16.37 9.77
CA LEU A 17 24.14 -16.14 8.69
C LEU A 17 24.03 -17.14 7.53
N SER A 18 23.10 -18.09 7.61
CA SER A 18 22.78 -19.04 6.54
C SER A 18 21.32 -19.47 6.59
N ALA A 19 20.80 -20.00 5.49
CA ALA A 19 19.43 -20.53 5.45
C ALA A 19 19.22 -21.69 6.46
N GLY A 20 20.24 -22.53 6.68
CA GLY A 20 20.17 -23.64 7.65
C GLY A 20 20.26 -23.20 9.13
N ALA A 21 20.65 -21.95 9.38
CA ALA A 21 20.70 -21.32 10.69
C ALA A 21 19.96 -19.97 10.67
N ALA A 22 18.81 -19.92 10.01
CA ALA A 22 18.01 -18.71 9.87
C ALA A 22 17.43 -18.26 11.22
N LEU A 23 17.28 -16.94 11.38
CA LEU A 23 16.49 -16.34 12.45
C LEU A 23 15.01 -16.63 12.22
N GLN A 24 14.19 -16.61 13.26
CA GLN A 24 12.75 -16.81 13.10
C GLN A 24 12.04 -15.49 12.81
N ASN A 25 12.46 -14.41 13.47
CA ASN A 25 11.78 -13.13 13.43
C ASN A 25 12.50 -12.14 12.52
N LEU A 26 11.74 -11.48 11.65
CA LEU A 26 12.26 -10.47 10.74
C LEU A 26 12.83 -9.26 11.49
N TYR A 27 12.11 -8.74 12.49
CA TYR A 27 12.62 -7.62 13.29
C TYR A 27 13.93 -7.94 14.02
N THR A 28 14.17 -9.20 14.41
CA THR A 28 15.43 -9.63 15.06
C THR A 28 16.61 -9.52 14.09
N ALA A 29 16.42 -9.90 12.83
CA ALA A 29 17.44 -9.72 11.79
C ALA A 29 17.71 -8.23 11.51
N MET A 30 16.64 -7.44 11.40
CA MET A 30 16.71 -5.99 11.16
C MET A 30 17.39 -5.22 12.30
N ALA A 31 17.28 -5.72 13.54
CA ALA A 31 17.91 -5.12 14.72
C ALA A 31 19.43 -5.33 14.79
N LYS A 32 20.01 -6.26 14.01
CA LYS A 32 21.47 -6.46 14.00
C LYS A 32 22.17 -5.18 13.54
N SER A 33 23.26 -4.80 14.20
CA SER A 33 23.96 -3.53 13.93
C SER A 33 24.64 -3.51 12.57
N ASP A 34 25.04 -4.69 12.07
CA ASP A 34 25.79 -4.88 10.83
C ASP A 34 24.93 -5.42 9.67
N VAL A 35 23.62 -5.50 9.84
CA VAL A 35 22.71 -5.94 8.78
C VAL A 35 22.73 -4.93 7.63
N GLY A 36 22.94 -5.45 6.42
CA GLY A 36 22.75 -4.72 5.17
C GLY A 36 21.71 -5.37 4.27
N THR A 37 21.58 -6.70 4.35
CA THR A 37 20.57 -7.46 3.61
C THR A 37 19.88 -8.47 4.52
N VAL A 38 18.57 -8.62 4.35
CA VAL A 38 17.79 -9.70 4.96
C VAL A 38 17.11 -10.52 3.86
N MET A 39 17.41 -11.80 3.81
CA MET A 39 16.76 -12.78 2.93
C MET A 39 15.57 -13.38 3.68
N VAL A 40 14.36 -13.23 3.15
CA VAL A 40 13.11 -13.63 3.82
C VAL A 40 12.48 -14.80 3.08
N LYS A 41 12.46 -15.97 3.72
CA LYS A 41 11.85 -17.15 3.12
C LYS A 41 10.32 -17.08 3.20
N GLY A 42 9.67 -17.23 2.06
CA GLY A 42 8.22 -17.19 1.93
C GLY A 42 7.55 -18.55 2.07
N TYR A 43 6.32 -18.53 2.58
CA TYR A 43 5.45 -19.69 2.68
C TYR A 43 3.99 -19.37 2.31
N GLY A 44 3.82 -18.35 1.46
CA GLY A 44 2.52 -17.81 1.08
C GLY A 44 1.70 -17.26 2.26
N TYR A 45 0.42 -17.00 2.00
CA TYR A 45 -0.52 -16.43 2.97
C TYR A 45 -0.98 -17.42 4.05
N THR A 46 -0.58 -18.70 3.98
CA THR A 46 -0.94 -19.69 5.01
C THR A 46 -0.02 -19.62 6.22
N ASN A 47 1.22 -19.17 6.02
CA ASN A 47 2.21 -18.98 7.08
C ASN A 47 2.86 -17.58 6.95
N PRO A 48 2.08 -16.51 7.11
CA PRO A 48 2.58 -15.15 7.00
C PRO A 48 3.51 -14.81 8.18
N TYR A 49 4.45 -13.90 7.95
CA TYR A 49 5.10 -13.12 9.01
C TYR A 49 4.08 -12.15 9.61
N TYR A 50 3.26 -12.67 10.54
CA TYR A 50 2.39 -11.88 11.39
C TYR A 50 3.21 -10.94 12.29
N ARG A 51 2.59 -9.93 12.88
CA ARG A 51 3.27 -8.77 13.48
C ARG A 51 4.45 -9.13 14.38
N SER A 52 4.27 -10.03 15.34
CA SER A 52 5.33 -10.45 16.27
C SER A 52 6.45 -11.28 15.62
N LYS A 53 6.32 -11.65 14.34
CA LYS A 53 7.34 -12.31 13.50
C LYS A 53 7.81 -11.43 12.33
N GLY A 54 7.05 -10.42 11.94
CA GLY A 54 7.37 -9.45 10.89
C GLY A 54 8.21 -8.28 11.39
N PHE A 55 7.97 -7.07 10.86
CA PHE A 55 8.68 -5.85 11.24
C PHE A 55 8.27 -5.28 12.61
N ASN A 56 7.13 -5.71 13.15
CA ASN A 56 6.62 -5.34 14.48
C ASN A 56 6.52 -3.81 14.74
N GLY A 57 6.22 -3.01 13.72
CA GLY A 57 6.11 -1.55 13.86
C GLY A 57 7.43 -0.83 14.13
N VAL A 58 8.58 -1.51 13.97
CA VAL A 58 9.90 -0.92 14.21
C VAL A 58 10.31 -0.03 13.03
N THR A 59 10.67 1.21 13.34
CA THR A 59 11.28 2.14 12.38
C THR A 59 12.75 1.77 12.18
N GLN A 60 13.12 1.58 10.93
CA GLN A 60 14.50 1.44 10.50
C GLN A 60 15.15 2.82 10.38
N GLY A 61 16.45 2.87 10.63
CA GLY A 61 17.28 4.08 10.49
C GLY A 61 18.64 3.69 9.95
N LYS A 62 18.64 2.95 8.84
CA LYS A 62 19.86 2.43 8.19
C LYS A 62 19.59 2.09 6.72
N ASN A 63 20.68 1.98 5.95
CA ASN A 63 20.63 1.38 4.62
C ASN A 63 20.24 -0.09 4.75
N ILE A 64 19.24 -0.55 3.99
CA ILE A 64 18.73 -1.90 4.14
C ILE A 64 18.14 -2.47 2.85
N ASN A 65 18.47 -3.73 2.59
CA ASN A 65 17.83 -4.55 1.57
C ASN A 65 16.99 -5.63 2.26
N VAL A 66 15.75 -5.82 1.83
CA VAL A 66 14.91 -6.94 2.25
C VAL A 66 14.46 -7.65 0.98
N ILE A 67 14.84 -8.92 0.84
CA ILE A 67 14.66 -9.70 -0.39
C ILE A 67 13.93 -10.98 -0.02
N GLY A 68 12.70 -11.10 -0.48
CA GLY A 68 11.92 -12.32 -0.35
C GLY A 68 12.36 -13.38 -1.35
N TYR A 69 12.11 -14.64 -1.02
CA TYR A 69 12.24 -15.76 -1.95
C TYR A 69 11.26 -16.86 -1.58
N ASP A 70 10.80 -17.62 -2.58
CA ASP A 70 9.84 -18.70 -2.37
C ASP A 70 10.49 -19.87 -1.61
N GLY A 71 9.92 -20.24 -0.46
CA GLY A 71 10.30 -21.41 0.33
C GLY A 71 9.66 -22.72 -0.12
N GLY A 72 8.95 -22.72 -1.25
CA GLY A 72 8.26 -23.84 -1.88
C GLY A 72 6.73 -23.74 -1.88
N THR A 73 6.15 -22.69 -1.32
CA THR A 73 4.69 -22.51 -1.17
C THR A 73 4.21 -21.08 -1.42
N GLY A 74 5.09 -20.20 -1.90
CA GLY A 74 4.80 -18.82 -2.28
C GLY A 74 5.74 -17.81 -1.62
N LEU A 75 5.67 -16.57 -2.10
CA LEU A 75 6.41 -15.42 -1.58
C LEU A 75 6.06 -15.11 -0.11
N PRO A 76 6.94 -14.39 0.63
CA PRO A 76 6.65 -14.00 2.00
C PRO A 76 5.52 -12.98 2.08
N TYR A 77 4.52 -13.29 2.89
CA TYR A 77 3.50 -12.34 3.35
C TYR A 77 3.95 -11.74 4.67
N ILE A 78 4.09 -10.42 4.75
CA ILE A 78 4.47 -9.69 5.96
C ILE A 78 3.30 -8.80 6.36
N THR A 79 2.78 -9.00 7.57
CA THR A 79 1.47 -8.45 7.93
C THR A 79 1.46 -7.89 9.34
N THR A 80 0.48 -7.03 9.62
CA THR A 80 0.32 -6.39 10.93
C THR A 80 -0.64 -7.12 11.89
N HIS A 81 -1.30 -8.19 11.45
CA HIS A 81 -2.16 -9.01 12.33
C HIS A 81 -1.34 -9.86 13.31
N GLU A 82 -2.00 -10.44 14.31
CA GLU A 82 -1.45 -11.53 15.13
C GLU A 82 -2.28 -12.79 14.90
N VAL A 83 -1.72 -13.95 15.22
CA VAL A 83 -2.50 -15.20 15.24
C VAL A 83 -3.44 -15.14 16.45
N LEU A 84 -4.75 -15.14 16.19
CA LEU A 84 -5.79 -15.04 17.22
C LEU A 84 -6.55 -16.37 17.35
N THR A 85 -6.95 -16.67 18.58
CA THR A 85 -7.92 -17.72 18.88
C THR A 85 -9.26 -17.07 19.18
N TYR A 86 -10.33 -17.69 18.68
CA TYR A 86 -11.69 -17.20 18.82
C TYR A 86 -12.52 -18.16 19.68
N THR A 87 -13.50 -17.61 20.40
CA THR A 87 -14.53 -18.34 21.15
C THR A 87 -15.92 -17.87 20.72
N LEU A 88 -16.94 -18.73 20.78
CA LEU A 88 -18.30 -18.31 20.43
C LEU A 88 -18.80 -17.32 21.49
N SER A 89 -19.29 -16.15 21.06
CA SER A 89 -19.81 -15.15 21.98
C SER A 89 -21.08 -15.66 22.68
N SER A 90 -21.22 -15.37 23.97
CA SER A 90 -22.37 -15.83 24.75
C SER A 90 -23.69 -15.32 24.17
N GLY A 91 -24.64 -16.24 23.96
CA GLY A 91 -25.95 -15.94 23.39
C GLY A 91 -25.98 -15.72 21.88
N GLN A 92 -24.85 -15.89 21.18
CA GLN A 92 -24.75 -15.79 19.72
C GLN A 92 -24.62 -17.19 19.08
N THR A 93 -24.89 -17.28 17.77
CA THR A 93 -24.76 -18.53 16.99
C THR A 93 -23.58 -18.47 16.03
N ASN A 94 -23.33 -17.32 15.42
CA ASN A 94 -22.32 -17.15 14.35
C ASN A 94 -21.26 -16.09 14.67
N THR A 95 -21.41 -15.36 15.77
CA THR A 95 -20.46 -14.34 16.21
C THR A 95 -19.47 -14.90 17.20
N TYR A 96 -18.20 -14.75 16.87
CA TYR A 96 -17.07 -15.18 17.68
C TYR A 96 -16.30 -13.98 18.22
N GLU A 97 -15.76 -14.11 19.41
CA GLU A 97 -14.98 -13.06 20.07
C GLU A 97 -13.55 -13.47 20.39
N THR A 98 -12.69 -12.47 20.50
CA THR A 98 -11.32 -12.59 21.01
C THR A 98 -10.87 -11.26 21.64
N THR A 99 -9.84 -11.30 22.48
CA THR A 99 -9.25 -10.09 23.06
C THR A 99 -8.29 -9.46 22.08
N ARG A 100 -8.67 -8.30 21.52
CA ARG A 100 -7.81 -7.50 20.64
C ARG A 100 -8.15 -6.01 20.70
N THR A 101 -7.12 -5.17 20.66
CA THR A 101 -7.21 -3.70 20.57
C THR A 101 -6.58 -3.18 19.27
N SER A 102 -6.88 -1.93 18.92
CA SER A 102 -6.28 -1.21 17.78
C SER A 102 -6.47 -1.90 16.43
N VAL A 103 -7.63 -2.54 16.23
CA VAL A 103 -7.96 -3.22 14.98
C VAL A 103 -8.36 -2.17 13.97
N SER A 104 -7.63 -2.13 12.86
CA SER A 104 -7.88 -1.22 11.74
C SER A 104 -8.97 -1.78 10.84
N GLU A 105 -8.79 -3.05 10.47
CA GLU A 105 -9.53 -3.78 9.46
C GLU A 105 -9.50 -5.28 9.81
N VAL A 106 -10.52 -6.01 9.38
CA VAL A 106 -10.57 -7.47 9.51
C VAL A 106 -10.73 -8.07 8.13
N ILE A 107 -9.80 -8.96 7.79
CA ILE A 107 -9.73 -9.62 6.49
C ILE A 107 -9.92 -11.12 6.69
N ASP A 108 -10.83 -11.71 5.93
CA ASP A 108 -11.02 -13.15 5.90
C ASP A 108 -10.29 -13.75 4.69
N MET A 109 -9.24 -14.51 4.97
CA MET A 109 -8.34 -15.11 3.97
C MET A 109 -8.80 -16.48 3.48
N VAL A 110 -10.04 -16.90 3.77
CA VAL A 110 -10.54 -18.21 3.36
C VAL A 110 -10.55 -18.42 1.85
N ALA A 111 -10.76 -17.35 1.07
CA ALA A 111 -10.71 -17.37 -0.40
C ALA A 111 -9.29 -17.17 -0.97
N GLY A 112 -8.26 -17.05 -0.12
CA GLY A 112 -6.92 -16.66 -0.53
C GLY A 112 -6.72 -15.14 -0.57
N ALA A 113 -5.54 -14.70 -1.01
CA ALA A 113 -5.21 -13.28 -1.12
C ALA A 113 -5.97 -12.58 -2.27
N PRO A 114 -6.37 -11.30 -2.13
CA PRO A 114 -6.13 -10.40 -0.99
C PRO A 114 -7.13 -10.57 0.18
N GLY A 115 -7.92 -11.65 0.18
CA GLY A 115 -8.95 -11.92 1.19
C GLY A 115 -10.24 -11.15 0.96
N VAL A 116 -11.22 -11.39 1.83
CA VAL A 116 -12.49 -10.65 1.88
C VAL A 116 -12.41 -9.63 3.01
N ARG A 117 -12.53 -8.34 2.69
CA ARG A 117 -12.63 -7.28 3.71
C ARG A 117 -13.98 -7.40 4.40
N LEU A 118 -13.96 -7.65 5.71
CA LEU A 118 -15.19 -7.77 6.49
C LEU A 118 -15.77 -6.38 6.78
N THR A 119 -17.09 -6.28 6.77
CA THR A 119 -17.78 -5.00 6.99
C THR A 119 -17.81 -4.66 8.48
N LYS A 120 -17.37 -3.44 8.83
CA LYS A 120 -17.41 -2.96 10.22
C LYS A 120 -18.84 -2.60 10.63
N MET A 121 -19.27 -3.14 11.76
CA MET A 121 -20.60 -2.96 12.36
C MET A 121 -20.52 -2.12 13.63
N THR A 122 -21.66 -1.79 14.22
CA THR A 122 -21.78 -0.92 15.40
C THR A 122 -22.14 -1.67 16.69
N SER A 123 -22.49 -2.95 16.61
CA SER A 123 -22.86 -3.77 17.76
C SER A 123 -22.71 -5.27 17.49
N ILE A 124 -22.62 -6.09 18.55
CA ILE A 124 -22.58 -7.55 18.41
C ILE A 124 -23.83 -8.11 17.72
N ALA A 125 -25.01 -7.52 17.96
CA ALA A 125 -26.25 -7.96 17.32
C ALA A 125 -26.25 -7.74 15.80
N THR A 126 -25.62 -6.65 15.33
CA THR A 126 -25.47 -6.39 13.89
C THR A 126 -24.39 -7.26 13.25
N VAL A 127 -23.38 -7.68 14.01
CA VAL A 127 -22.41 -8.70 13.57
C VAL A 127 -23.07 -10.07 13.40
N GLU A 128 -23.88 -10.49 14.38
CA GLU A 128 -24.60 -11.76 14.31
C GLU A 128 -25.52 -11.85 13.09
N ALA A 129 -26.24 -10.77 12.81
CA ALA A 129 -27.18 -10.71 11.69
C ALA A 129 -26.50 -10.63 10.32
N THR A 130 -25.21 -10.26 10.25
CA THR A 130 -24.53 -9.95 8.99
C THR A 130 -23.28 -10.81 8.80
N VAL A 131 -23.36 -11.77 7.88
CA VAL A 131 -22.20 -12.59 7.47
C VAL A 131 -21.07 -11.71 6.96
N GLY A 132 -19.82 -12.06 7.25
CA GLY A 132 -18.66 -11.31 6.76
C GLY A 132 -18.54 -9.92 7.39
N SER A 133 -18.79 -9.83 8.70
CA SER A 133 -18.77 -8.57 9.42
C SER A 133 -18.01 -8.66 10.73
N TRP A 134 -17.67 -7.51 11.31
CA TRP A 134 -16.94 -7.43 12.56
C TRP A 134 -17.29 -6.17 13.35
N TRP A 135 -17.03 -6.18 14.65
CA TRP A 135 -17.16 -5.02 15.52
C TRP A 135 -16.14 -5.09 16.65
N GLN A 136 -15.65 -3.95 17.13
CA GLN A 136 -14.76 -3.87 18.28
C GLN A 136 -15.42 -3.04 19.39
N ASN A 137 -15.53 -3.63 20.58
CA ASN A 137 -16.01 -2.96 21.79
C ASN A 137 -14.90 -2.98 22.85
N GLY A 138 -14.25 -1.84 23.06
CA GLY A 138 -13.06 -1.78 23.91
C GLY A 138 -11.96 -2.73 23.42
N SER A 139 -11.62 -3.73 24.24
CA SER A 139 -10.63 -4.75 23.92
C SER A 139 -11.19 -6.04 23.35
N THR A 140 -12.50 -6.13 23.10
CA THR A 140 -13.11 -7.33 22.53
C THR A 140 -13.41 -7.11 21.05
N LEU A 141 -12.90 -8.00 20.20
CA LEU A 141 -13.18 -8.04 18.78
C LEU A 141 -14.20 -9.15 18.52
N TYR A 142 -15.33 -8.80 17.91
CA TYR A 142 -16.39 -9.68 17.46
C TYR A 142 -16.30 -9.87 15.95
N VAL A 143 -16.42 -11.12 15.47
CA VAL A 143 -16.29 -11.48 14.06
C VAL A 143 -17.35 -12.51 13.68
N HIS A 144 -17.99 -12.26 12.55
CA HIS A 144 -18.80 -13.23 11.81
C HIS A 144 -18.07 -13.52 10.49
N ALA A 145 -17.57 -14.75 10.33
CA ALA A 145 -16.79 -15.16 9.16
C ALA A 145 -17.57 -14.94 7.84
N SER A 146 -16.85 -14.70 6.74
CA SER A 146 -17.46 -14.42 5.43
C SER A 146 -18.19 -15.62 4.81
N ASP A 147 -17.92 -16.83 5.30
CA ASP A 147 -18.47 -18.10 4.84
C ASP A 147 -19.27 -18.84 5.94
N ASN A 148 -19.68 -18.14 7.01
CA ASN A 148 -20.38 -18.71 8.18
C ASN A 148 -19.61 -19.83 8.92
N ARG A 149 -18.30 -20.02 8.68
CA ARG A 149 -17.57 -21.11 9.35
C ARG A 149 -17.46 -20.90 10.86
N ASN A 150 -17.31 -22.01 11.58
CA ASN A 150 -17.06 -21.99 13.02
C ASN A 150 -15.60 -21.65 13.33
N LEU A 151 -15.35 -20.43 13.82
CA LEU A 151 -14.00 -19.94 14.11
C LEU A 151 -13.36 -20.59 15.35
N ASN A 152 -14.10 -21.32 16.19
CA ASN A 152 -13.50 -22.05 17.31
C ASN A 152 -12.74 -23.30 16.85
N THR A 153 -13.20 -23.91 15.76
CA THR A 153 -12.73 -25.24 15.34
C THR A 153 -12.08 -25.23 13.96
N THR A 154 -12.35 -24.20 13.14
CA THR A 154 -12.01 -24.24 11.71
C THR A 154 -11.36 -22.95 11.28
N ASN A 155 -10.08 -23.03 10.90
CA ASN A 155 -9.35 -21.99 10.17
C ASN A 155 -9.43 -20.58 10.82
N ALA A 156 -9.36 -20.50 12.15
CA ALA A 156 -9.36 -19.23 12.88
C ALA A 156 -8.19 -18.32 12.46
N SER A 157 -7.03 -18.92 12.16
CA SER A 157 -5.83 -18.24 11.65
C SER A 157 -6.01 -17.55 10.29
N ARG A 158 -7.14 -17.78 9.60
CA ARG A 158 -7.50 -17.10 8.35
C ARG A 158 -8.20 -15.76 8.59
N ILE A 159 -8.55 -15.41 9.83
CA ILE A 159 -9.05 -14.08 10.16
C ILE A 159 -7.87 -13.19 10.53
N TRP A 160 -7.56 -12.23 9.67
CA TRP A 160 -6.49 -11.26 9.87
C TRP A 160 -7.08 -9.96 10.42
N ALA A 161 -7.02 -9.80 11.74
CA ALA A 161 -7.29 -8.52 12.40
C ALA A 161 -6.06 -7.61 12.28
N LEU A 162 -6.00 -6.82 11.21
CA LEU A 162 -4.91 -5.89 10.91
C LEU A 162 -4.89 -4.74 11.94
N LEU A 163 -3.72 -4.15 12.14
CA LEU A 163 -3.52 -3.15 13.20
C LEU A 163 -3.09 -1.78 12.68
N ASN A 164 -3.40 -0.76 13.48
CA ASN A 164 -2.90 0.60 13.32
C ASN A 164 -1.42 0.74 13.77
N VAL A 165 -0.51 0.04 13.10
CA VAL A 165 0.94 0.17 13.29
C VAL A 165 1.64 0.21 11.93
N PRO A 166 2.78 0.88 11.75
CA PRO A 166 3.51 0.78 10.49
C PRO A 166 3.89 -0.68 10.19
N ASN A 167 3.85 -1.08 8.92
CA ASN A 167 4.38 -2.39 8.53
C ASN A 167 5.88 -2.27 8.24
N PHE A 168 6.28 -1.74 7.09
CA PHE A 168 7.67 -1.34 6.85
C PHE A 168 7.84 0.18 6.97
N LYS A 169 8.82 0.62 7.76
CA LYS A 169 9.17 2.03 7.89
C LYS A 169 10.68 2.25 7.94
N ASN A 170 11.23 3.11 7.10
CA ASN A 170 12.63 3.56 7.16
C ASN A 170 12.70 5.09 7.16
N VAL A 171 13.32 5.67 8.18
CA VAL A 171 13.40 7.11 8.38
C VAL A 171 14.85 7.56 8.44
N GLY A 172 15.18 8.55 7.64
CA GLY A 172 16.52 9.11 7.48
C GLY A 172 16.99 9.05 6.04
N ASP A 173 18.15 9.63 5.75
CA ASP A 173 18.72 9.70 4.39
C ASP A 173 19.40 8.37 4.02
N TYR A 174 18.59 7.31 3.98
CA TYR A 174 19.04 5.94 3.77
C TYR A 174 18.58 5.38 2.42
N THR A 175 19.28 4.36 1.97
CA THR A 175 18.89 3.55 0.80
C THR A 175 18.06 2.35 1.27
N THR A 176 16.89 2.17 0.65
CA THR A 176 16.01 1.03 0.86
C THR A 176 15.85 0.23 -0.42
N TYR A 177 15.98 -1.08 -0.32
CA TYR A 177 15.66 -2.01 -1.39
C TYR A 177 14.68 -3.07 -0.88
N LEU A 178 13.52 -3.20 -1.53
CA LEU A 178 12.53 -4.24 -1.25
C LEU A 178 12.31 -5.08 -2.50
N GLN A 179 12.32 -6.40 -2.38
CA GLN A 179 12.10 -7.30 -3.52
C GLN A 179 11.29 -8.55 -3.15
N ASP A 180 10.42 -8.98 -4.07
CA ASP A 180 9.73 -10.28 -4.08
C ASP A 180 8.98 -10.58 -2.77
N MET A 181 8.04 -9.72 -2.37
CA MET A 181 7.27 -9.88 -1.14
C MET A 181 5.91 -9.21 -1.19
N ILE A 182 5.03 -9.61 -0.26
CA ILE A 182 3.70 -9.04 -0.07
C ILE A 182 3.63 -8.43 1.32
N LEU A 183 3.25 -7.16 1.43
CA LEU A 183 3.06 -6.47 2.71
C LEU A 183 1.60 -6.06 2.87
N TYR A 184 0.89 -6.55 3.89
CA TYR A 184 -0.49 -6.15 4.15
C TYR A 184 -0.73 -5.55 5.53
N GLY A 185 -1.59 -4.53 5.54
CA GLY A 185 -1.97 -3.83 6.75
C GLY A 185 -0.91 -2.85 7.22
N GLY A 186 -1.37 -1.94 8.06
CA GLY A 186 -0.57 -0.94 8.76
C GLY A 186 -1.19 0.43 8.67
N THR A 187 -0.57 1.44 9.30
CA THR A 187 -0.90 2.84 9.01
C THR A 187 -0.49 3.09 7.56
N ASP A 188 0.79 3.27 7.29
CA ASP A 188 1.33 3.02 5.96
C ASP A 188 1.82 1.57 5.86
N VAL A 189 1.65 0.93 4.71
CA VAL A 189 2.22 -0.41 4.49
C VAL A 189 3.73 -0.29 4.28
N VAL A 190 4.16 0.64 3.42
CA VAL A 190 5.57 0.99 3.19
C VAL A 190 5.71 2.50 3.36
N ASN A 191 6.53 2.93 4.31
CA ASN A 191 6.86 4.33 4.52
C ASN A 191 8.39 4.52 4.46
N VAL A 192 8.86 5.26 3.46
CA VAL A 192 10.25 5.71 3.40
C VAL A 192 10.23 7.23 3.45
N THR A 193 10.98 7.80 4.40
CA THR A 193 11.00 9.24 4.67
C THR A 193 12.43 9.71 4.89
N ASN A 194 12.86 10.75 4.17
CA ASN A 194 14.16 11.38 4.39
C ASN A 194 14.18 12.26 5.66
N SER A 195 15.39 12.64 6.11
CA SER A 195 15.59 13.55 7.24
C SER A 195 16.21 14.89 6.85
N THR A 196 16.87 14.97 5.69
CA THR A 196 17.50 16.21 5.20
C THR A 196 17.28 16.40 3.71
N SER A 197 17.70 17.56 3.18
CA SER A 197 17.59 17.88 1.76
C SER A 197 18.44 17.00 0.83
N ALA A 198 19.36 16.19 1.38
CA ALA A 198 20.05 15.15 0.61
C ALA A 198 19.05 14.14 0.02
N GLY A 199 18.00 13.82 0.79
CA GLY A 199 16.98 12.85 0.41
C GLY A 199 17.36 11.41 0.74
N ALA A 200 16.38 10.52 0.64
CA ALA A 200 16.56 9.07 0.69
C ALA A 200 16.38 8.47 -0.70
N VAL A 201 16.74 7.18 -0.85
CA VAL A 201 16.53 6.43 -2.10
C VAL A 201 15.77 5.14 -1.78
N ALA A 202 14.75 4.82 -2.58
CA ALA A 202 14.01 3.57 -2.44
C ALA A 202 13.82 2.85 -3.77
N THR A 203 14.17 1.57 -3.82
CA THR A 203 13.88 0.71 -4.96
C THR A 203 12.99 -0.45 -4.53
N MET A 204 11.92 -0.70 -5.27
CA MET A 204 10.99 -1.81 -5.03
C MET A 204 10.84 -2.63 -6.31
N VAL A 205 10.99 -3.95 -6.22
CA VAL A 205 10.90 -4.87 -7.37
C VAL A 205 9.98 -6.03 -7.04
N ASN A 206 8.89 -6.22 -7.79
CA ASN A 206 7.90 -7.26 -7.55
C ASN A 206 7.37 -7.24 -6.09
N VAL A 207 7.03 -6.05 -5.59
CA VAL A 207 6.48 -5.88 -4.25
C VAL A 207 4.98 -5.60 -4.36
N GLU A 208 4.19 -6.36 -3.61
CA GLU A 208 2.77 -6.10 -3.44
C GLU A 208 2.51 -5.45 -2.08
N THR A 209 1.67 -4.43 -2.07
CA THR A 209 1.22 -3.74 -0.87
C THR A 209 -0.30 -3.70 -0.82
N GLY A 210 -0.89 -3.71 0.36
CA GLY A 210 -2.33 -3.65 0.44
C GLY A 210 -2.89 -3.43 1.83
N LEU A 211 -4.17 -3.06 1.86
CA LEU A 211 -4.98 -3.07 3.07
C LEU A 211 -4.43 -2.11 4.15
N SER A 212 -3.81 -0.98 3.77
CA SER A 212 -3.50 0.08 4.72
C SER A 212 -4.76 0.53 5.48
N GLN A 213 -4.56 1.15 6.64
CA GLN A 213 -5.65 1.55 7.51
C GLN A 213 -6.64 2.46 6.78
N ASN A 214 -7.93 2.11 6.88
CA ASN A 214 -9.08 2.78 6.26
C ASN A 214 -9.23 4.28 6.57
N ALA A 215 -8.46 4.82 7.54
CA ALA A 215 -8.54 6.20 7.99
C ALA A 215 -7.47 7.13 7.36
N GLY A 216 -7.26 7.06 6.05
CA GLY A 216 -6.46 8.06 5.34
C GLY A 216 -4.95 7.81 5.28
N TYR A 217 -4.51 6.54 5.23
CA TYR A 217 -3.10 6.22 5.08
C TYR A 217 -2.80 5.45 3.80
N ASN A 218 -1.60 5.65 3.26
CA ASN A 218 -1.23 5.13 1.95
C ASN A 218 -0.72 3.69 2.06
N ASN A 219 -0.79 2.95 0.97
CA ASN A 219 -0.04 1.70 0.89
C ASN A 219 1.47 2.01 0.76
N VAL A 220 1.85 2.92 -0.15
CA VAL A 220 3.25 3.32 -0.34
C VAL A 220 3.39 4.84 -0.18
N SER A 221 4.16 5.25 0.82
CA SER A 221 4.50 6.64 1.12
C SER A 221 6.00 6.90 0.90
N MET A 222 6.32 7.78 -0.05
CA MET A 222 7.68 8.20 -0.41
C MET A 222 7.85 9.71 -0.15
N LEU A 223 8.31 10.06 1.05
CA LEU A 223 8.40 11.44 1.52
C LEU A 223 9.85 11.95 1.39
N GLY A 224 10.12 12.80 0.40
CA GLY A 224 11.46 13.29 0.07
C GLY A 224 12.42 12.19 -0.40
N VAL A 225 11.88 11.19 -1.09
CA VAL A 225 12.60 9.98 -1.53
C VAL A 225 12.66 9.92 -3.05
N ASP A 226 13.86 9.79 -3.61
CA ASP A 226 14.00 9.40 -5.01
C ASP A 226 13.73 7.90 -5.14
N SER A 227 12.83 7.47 -6.03
CA SER A 227 12.34 6.08 -6.03
C SER A 227 12.21 5.42 -7.40
N VAL A 228 12.39 4.10 -7.43
CA VAL A 228 12.16 3.25 -8.61
C VAL A 228 11.34 2.04 -8.20
N LEU A 229 10.14 1.92 -8.75
CA LEU A 229 9.21 0.83 -8.52
C LEU A 229 9.05 0.03 -9.82
N VAL A 230 9.32 -1.28 -9.78
CA VAL A 230 9.26 -2.17 -10.95
C VAL A 230 8.34 -3.34 -10.64
N ASN A 231 7.31 -3.53 -11.47
CA ASN A 231 6.29 -4.57 -11.31
C ASN A 231 5.67 -4.59 -9.89
N CYS A 232 5.50 -3.42 -9.28
CA CYS A 232 4.90 -3.31 -7.95
C CYS A 232 3.38 -3.23 -8.05
N GLU A 233 2.69 -3.80 -7.08
CA GLU A 233 1.23 -3.77 -7.00
C GLU A 233 0.76 -3.17 -5.69
N THR A 234 -0.31 -2.38 -5.74
CA THR A 234 -0.97 -1.82 -4.57
C THR A 234 -2.47 -2.05 -4.68
N THR A 235 -3.11 -2.54 -3.61
CA THR A 235 -4.56 -2.79 -3.63
C THR A 235 -5.23 -2.37 -2.33
N ARG A 236 -6.48 -1.89 -2.40
CA ARG A 236 -7.31 -1.64 -1.21
C ARG A 236 -6.65 -0.69 -0.20
N SER A 237 -5.96 0.33 -0.69
CA SER A 237 -5.35 1.35 0.17
C SER A 237 -6.42 2.15 0.90
N GLY A 238 -6.11 2.54 2.13
CA GLY A 238 -6.93 3.42 2.94
C GLY A 238 -6.98 4.87 2.46
N ALA A 239 -5.89 5.33 1.84
CA ALA A 239 -5.77 6.54 1.04
C ALA A 239 -5.12 6.18 -0.30
N ASP A 240 -3.94 6.72 -0.60
CA ASP A 240 -3.33 6.52 -1.90
C ASP A 240 -2.66 5.15 -2.03
N GLY A 241 -2.65 4.63 -3.25
CA GLY A 241 -1.89 3.45 -3.61
C GLY A 241 -0.38 3.72 -3.57
N PHE A 242 0.07 4.66 -4.41
CA PHE A 242 1.43 5.20 -4.45
C PHE A 242 1.39 6.72 -4.21
N ASN A 243 2.12 7.20 -3.21
CA ASN A 243 2.12 8.60 -2.79
C ASN A 243 3.55 9.17 -2.72
N TYR A 244 3.78 10.27 -3.44
CA TYR A 244 5.07 10.97 -3.51
C TYR A 244 4.93 12.43 -3.05
N HIS A 245 5.67 12.83 -2.01
CA HIS A 245 5.64 14.18 -1.44
C HIS A 245 7.04 14.75 -1.21
N ALA A 246 7.17 16.07 -1.26
CA ALA A 246 8.37 16.75 -0.77
C ALA A 246 8.48 16.61 0.75
N ASN A 247 9.70 16.43 1.25
CA ASN A 247 9.96 16.39 2.68
C ASN A 247 11.38 16.84 3.01
N ALA A 248 11.55 17.51 4.15
CA ALA A 248 12.84 18.04 4.62
C ALA A 248 13.62 18.85 3.54
N GLY A 249 12.90 19.60 2.70
CA GLY A 249 13.48 20.41 1.62
C GLY A 249 13.91 19.62 0.37
N LYS A 250 13.64 18.32 0.30
CA LYS A 250 13.86 17.48 -0.89
C LYS A 250 12.55 17.27 -1.64
N ILE A 251 12.56 17.56 -2.94
CA ILE A 251 11.50 17.22 -3.88
C ILE A 251 11.82 15.83 -4.48
N PRO A 252 10.90 14.85 -4.43
CA PRO A 252 11.18 13.49 -4.87
C PRO A 252 11.11 13.36 -6.40
N ARG A 253 11.88 12.41 -6.92
CA ARG A 253 11.77 11.92 -8.30
C ARG A 253 11.45 10.44 -8.28
N ALA A 254 10.42 10.01 -9.01
CA ALA A 254 9.97 8.62 -9.01
C ALA A 254 9.91 8.04 -10.43
N ILE A 255 10.14 6.73 -10.54
CA ILE A 255 9.91 5.96 -11.75
C ILE A 255 9.04 4.76 -11.38
N GLU A 256 7.88 4.63 -12.01
CA GLU A 256 7.02 3.47 -11.95
C GLU A 256 7.10 2.69 -13.28
N ILE A 257 7.49 1.42 -13.25
CA ILE A 257 7.58 0.55 -14.43
C ILE A 257 6.66 -0.65 -14.20
N ASN A 258 5.66 -0.83 -15.07
CA ASN A 258 4.66 -1.89 -15.01
C ASN A 258 3.97 -2.01 -13.65
N CYS A 259 3.82 -0.89 -12.94
CA CYS A 259 3.16 -0.87 -11.64
C CYS A 259 1.64 -0.94 -11.77
N ARG A 260 0.99 -1.50 -10.76
CA ARG A 260 -0.47 -1.68 -10.72
C ARG A 260 -1.04 -1.13 -9.44
N ALA A 261 -2.19 -0.48 -9.54
CA ALA A 261 -2.92 0.00 -8.38
C ALA A 261 -4.41 -0.25 -8.57
N THR A 262 -5.07 -0.81 -7.55
CA THR A 262 -6.50 -1.13 -7.63
C THR A 262 -7.24 -0.81 -6.34
N ASP A 263 -8.48 -0.32 -6.45
CA ASP A 263 -9.39 -0.15 -5.30
C ASP A 263 -8.78 0.77 -4.22
N CYS A 264 -8.30 1.95 -4.63
CA CYS A 264 -7.57 2.87 -3.77
C CYS A 264 -8.48 3.92 -3.15
N GLY A 265 -8.37 4.10 -1.83
CA GLY A 265 -8.94 5.23 -1.11
C GLY A 265 -10.29 4.99 -0.45
N HIS A 266 -10.64 5.91 0.43
CA HIS A 266 -11.94 5.95 1.14
C HIS A 266 -12.58 7.33 1.13
N THR A 267 -11.82 8.34 0.75
CA THR A 267 -12.24 9.73 0.73
C THR A 267 -12.09 10.30 -0.67
N SER A 268 -12.64 11.49 -0.86
CA SER A 268 -12.64 12.17 -2.15
C SER A 268 -11.28 12.82 -2.50
N SER A 269 -10.21 12.47 -1.78
CA SER A 269 -8.84 12.95 -2.05
C SER A 269 -7.84 11.83 -2.32
N ASP A 270 -8.29 10.58 -2.47
CA ASP A 270 -7.41 9.43 -2.49
C ASP A 270 -7.30 8.80 -3.89
N GLN A 271 -6.08 8.52 -4.35
CA GLN A 271 -5.76 8.12 -5.71
C GLN A 271 -4.99 6.80 -5.80
N CYS A 272 -4.93 6.21 -6.99
CA CYS A 272 -4.09 5.04 -7.25
C CYS A 272 -2.60 5.40 -7.29
N SER A 273 -2.24 6.51 -7.93
CA SER A 273 -0.89 7.09 -7.90
C SER A 273 -1.00 8.61 -7.86
N THR A 274 -0.34 9.23 -6.89
CA THR A 274 -0.33 10.68 -6.73
C THR A 274 1.05 11.26 -6.51
N ALA A 275 1.28 12.43 -7.09
CA ALA A 275 2.49 13.22 -6.92
C ALA A 275 2.14 14.62 -6.38
N HIS A 276 2.93 15.12 -5.45
CA HIS A 276 2.72 16.41 -4.78
C HIS A 276 4.01 17.22 -4.66
N ASP A 277 3.84 18.51 -4.35
CA ASP A 277 4.85 19.44 -3.88
C ASP A 277 6.07 19.60 -4.80
N GLY A 278 5.82 19.57 -6.12
CA GLY A 278 6.85 19.67 -7.14
C GLY A 278 7.45 18.32 -7.54
N ALA A 279 6.93 17.20 -7.03
CA ALA A 279 7.40 15.86 -7.35
C ALA A 279 7.42 15.60 -8.86
N GLN A 280 8.40 14.81 -9.31
CA GLN A 280 8.56 14.46 -10.71
C GLN A 280 8.45 12.94 -10.91
N VAL A 281 7.52 12.47 -11.71
CA VAL A 281 7.24 11.03 -11.86
C VAL A 281 7.29 10.59 -13.32
N ILE A 282 7.95 9.48 -13.62
CA ILE A 282 7.82 8.79 -14.91
C ILE A 282 7.05 7.49 -14.68
N ARG A 283 5.95 7.29 -15.40
CA ARG A 283 5.13 6.07 -15.34
C ARG A 283 5.17 5.35 -16.67
N ILE A 284 5.55 4.08 -16.70
CA ILE A 284 5.73 3.29 -17.92
C ILE A 284 4.94 1.99 -17.82
N GLY A 285 3.98 1.77 -18.72
CA GLY A 285 3.19 0.53 -18.76
C GLY A 285 2.32 0.29 -17.51
N GLY A 286 2.08 1.32 -16.70
CA GLY A 286 1.31 1.21 -15.47
C GLY A 286 -0.19 0.96 -15.72
N THR A 287 -0.85 0.31 -14.77
CA THR A 287 -2.30 0.07 -14.81
C THR A 287 -2.93 0.45 -13.48
N TYR A 288 -3.74 1.50 -13.49
CA TYR A 288 -4.36 2.10 -12.31
C TYR A 288 -5.88 2.01 -12.47
N ARG A 289 -6.58 1.43 -11.48
CA ARG A 289 -8.02 1.18 -11.59
C ARG A 289 -8.73 1.45 -10.29
N THR A 290 -9.91 2.05 -10.34
CA THR A 290 -10.80 2.18 -9.18
C THR A 290 -10.15 2.99 -8.06
N ALA A 291 -10.44 4.29 -8.04
CA ALA A 291 -10.10 5.16 -6.91
C ALA A 291 -11.35 5.84 -6.39
N THR A 292 -11.36 6.29 -5.13
CA THR A 292 -12.45 7.12 -4.60
C THR A 292 -12.35 8.58 -5.04
N ALA A 293 -11.18 9.03 -5.51
CA ALA A 293 -10.99 10.28 -6.21
C ALA A 293 -10.52 10.04 -7.66
N SER A 294 -9.65 10.91 -8.18
CA SER A 294 -9.01 10.69 -9.47
C SER A 294 -8.12 9.45 -9.44
N VAL A 295 -7.95 8.76 -10.57
CA VAL A 295 -7.14 7.53 -10.57
C VAL A 295 -5.65 7.87 -10.50
N VAL A 296 -5.17 8.70 -11.42
CA VAL A 296 -3.80 9.24 -11.38
C VAL A 296 -3.88 10.74 -11.25
N ALA A 297 -3.13 11.30 -10.29
CA ALA A 297 -3.15 12.73 -10.01
C ALA A 297 -1.73 13.31 -9.86
N ASP A 298 -1.48 14.46 -10.49
CA ASP A 298 -0.33 15.30 -10.21
C ASP A 298 -0.84 16.62 -9.63
N ILE A 299 -0.50 16.87 -8.37
CA ILE A 299 -1.07 17.94 -7.56
C ILE A 299 -0.01 18.97 -7.23
N ASN A 300 -0.43 20.23 -7.12
CA ASN A 300 0.30 21.39 -6.60
C ASN A 300 1.76 21.56 -7.07
N GLY A 301 2.50 22.45 -6.44
CA GLY A 301 3.92 22.68 -6.66
C GLY A 301 4.53 23.47 -5.51
N THR A 302 5.72 23.08 -5.07
CA THR A 302 6.51 23.83 -4.07
C THR A 302 7.89 24.09 -4.63
N GLY A 303 8.16 25.35 -5.01
CA GLY A 303 9.41 25.75 -5.70
C GLY A 303 9.47 25.30 -7.17
N ASN A 304 9.06 24.07 -7.45
CA ASN A 304 8.88 23.51 -8.80
C ASN A 304 7.45 23.00 -9.01
N SER A 305 7.12 22.78 -10.28
CA SER A 305 5.82 22.26 -10.72
C SER A 305 5.82 20.75 -10.53
N THR A 306 4.75 20.18 -9.99
CA THR A 306 4.59 18.72 -9.99
C THR A 306 4.41 18.27 -11.43
N GLN A 307 5.20 17.28 -11.84
CA GLN A 307 5.31 16.87 -13.24
C GLN A 307 5.25 15.36 -13.37
N SER A 308 4.51 14.85 -14.36
CA SER A 308 4.65 13.45 -14.74
C SER A 308 4.66 13.17 -16.23
N TRP A 309 5.50 12.20 -16.62
CA TRP A 309 5.50 11.63 -17.96
C TRP A 309 5.00 10.19 -17.93
N ASN A 310 3.82 9.98 -18.49
CA ASN A 310 3.12 8.70 -18.50
C ASN A 310 3.19 8.12 -19.91
N ILE A 311 3.66 6.88 -20.01
CA ILE A 311 3.96 6.20 -21.27
C ILE A 311 3.26 4.85 -21.28
N GLY A 312 2.31 4.65 -22.21
CA GLY A 312 1.60 3.38 -22.36
C GLY A 312 0.79 2.97 -21.13
N CYS A 313 0.35 3.92 -20.31
CA CYS A 313 -0.34 3.64 -19.06
C CYS A 313 -1.87 3.60 -19.26
N LEU A 314 -2.56 2.84 -18.41
CA LEU A 314 -4.02 2.80 -18.32
C LEU A 314 -4.48 3.36 -16.98
N ALA A 315 -5.43 4.29 -17.01
CA ALA A 315 -6.20 4.73 -15.84
C ALA A 315 -7.70 4.54 -16.09
N GLU A 316 -8.46 3.97 -15.14
CA GLU A 316 -9.91 3.83 -15.28
C GLU A 316 -10.67 3.80 -13.96
N SER A 317 -11.94 4.19 -14.01
CA SER A 317 -12.89 4.13 -12.88
C SER A 317 -12.51 5.05 -11.72
N PRO A 318 -12.52 6.39 -11.89
CA PRO A 318 -12.36 7.33 -10.81
C PRO A 318 -13.64 7.40 -9.99
N GLY A 319 -13.54 8.03 -8.81
CA GLY A 319 -14.69 8.34 -7.99
C GLY A 319 -15.65 9.33 -8.67
N ASP A 320 -16.85 9.45 -8.11
CA ASP A 320 -17.85 10.37 -8.64
C ASP A 320 -17.40 11.82 -8.56
N GLY A 321 -17.40 12.51 -9.70
CA GLY A 321 -16.93 13.89 -9.84
C GLY A 321 -15.44 14.02 -10.17
N TYR A 322 -14.72 12.91 -10.30
CA TYR A 322 -13.28 12.88 -10.56
C TYR A 322 -12.92 12.36 -11.95
N ALA A 323 -11.63 12.42 -12.28
CA ALA A 323 -11.10 12.04 -13.59
C ALA A 323 -10.13 10.86 -13.53
N ASP A 324 -10.04 10.09 -14.62
CA ASP A 324 -9.00 9.06 -14.78
C ASP A 324 -7.60 9.68 -14.64
N TRP A 325 -7.38 10.80 -15.34
CA TRP A 325 -6.14 11.57 -15.30
C TRP A 325 -6.41 12.99 -14.79
N GLN A 326 -5.79 13.36 -13.68
CA GLN A 326 -5.96 14.66 -13.04
C GLN A 326 -4.64 15.43 -12.95
N CYS A 327 -4.65 16.70 -13.38
CA CYS A 327 -3.52 17.61 -13.27
C CYS A 327 -3.94 18.92 -12.59
N GLY A 328 -3.44 19.14 -11.39
CA GLY A 328 -3.93 20.14 -10.43
C GLY A 328 -5.30 19.79 -9.87
N LEU A 329 -5.69 20.42 -8.76
CA LEU A 329 -7.03 20.29 -8.15
C LEU A 329 -7.78 21.62 -8.16
N SER A 330 -9.12 21.57 -8.21
CA SER A 330 -9.93 22.78 -8.12
C SER A 330 -9.73 23.47 -6.78
N GLY A 331 -9.41 24.77 -6.78
CA GLY A 331 -9.13 25.55 -5.57
C GLY A 331 -7.67 25.53 -5.14
N ASP A 332 -6.83 24.72 -5.78
CA ASP A 332 -5.39 24.81 -5.61
C ASP A 332 -4.85 26.04 -6.36
N THR A 333 -4.38 27.04 -5.61
CA THR A 333 -3.72 28.24 -6.15
C THR A 333 -2.20 28.16 -6.05
N SER A 334 -1.65 26.99 -5.74
CA SER A 334 -0.21 26.82 -5.64
C SER A 334 0.47 27.10 -6.98
N THR A 335 1.63 27.74 -6.88
CA THR A 335 2.48 28.03 -8.02
C THR A 335 3.85 27.43 -7.78
N PRO A 336 4.46 26.82 -8.81
CA PRO A 336 3.98 26.73 -10.20
C PRO A 336 3.00 25.55 -10.42
N ALA A 337 2.09 25.71 -11.40
CA ALA A 337 1.07 24.71 -11.74
C ALA A 337 1.63 23.37 -12.22
N ALA A 338 0.90 22.29 -11.95
CA ALA A 338 1.27 20.93 -12.34
C ALA A 338 1.22 20.70 -13.86
N LYS A 339 1.99 19.72 -14.35
CA LYS A 339 2.00 19.33 -15.77
C LYS A 339 2.06 17.82 -15.96
N MET A 340 1.26 17.30 -16.88
CA MET A 340 1.17 15.87 -17.14
C MET A 340 1.29 15.61 -18.64
N TRP A 341 2.18 14.69 -19.02
CA TRP A 341 2.36 14.21 -20.38
C TRP A 341 1.85 12.78 -20.52
N LEU A 342 0.99 12.52 -21.50
CA LEU A 342 0.32 11.25 -21.74
C LEU A 342 0.70 10.72 -23.13
N HIS A 343 1.68 9.82 -23.20
CA HIS A 343 2.16 9.23 -24.44
C HIS A 343 1.63 7.79 -24.60
N GLY A 344 0.68 7.58 -25.51
CA GLY A 344 0.11 6.26 -25.75
C GLY A 344 -0.72 5.74 -24.57
N CYS A 345 -1.17 6.62 -23.68
CA CYS A 345 -2.00 6.23 -22.55
C CYS A 345 -3.45 5.97 -22.96
N GLU A 346 -4.16 5.23 -22.11
CA GLU A 346 -5.59 4.96 -22.20
C GLU A 346 -6.34 5.51 -20.98
N ALA A 347 -7.60 5.85 -21.21
CA ALA A 347 -8.57 6.19 -20.20
C ALA A 347 -9.91 5.56 -20.62
N ARG A 348 -10.63 4.92 -19.68
CA ARG A 348 -11.74 4.00 -20.05
C ARG A 348 -13.08 4.35 -19.42
N VAL A 349 -13.23 5.47 -18.73
CA VAL A 349 -14.56 5.90 -18.32
C VAL A 349 -15.35 6.49 -19.48
N ALA A 350 -16.57 5.96 -19.65
CA ALA A 350 -17.54 6.36 -20.67
C ALA A 350 -18.29 7.65 -20.29
N SER A 351 -17.58 8.76 -20.04
CA SER A 351 -18.18 10.10 -19.96
C SER A 351 -17.10 11.20 -19.94
N ASN A 352 -17.50 12.46 -19.81
CA ASN A 352 -16.68 13.66 -19.52
C ASN A 352 -15.74 13.58 -18.29
N LYS A 353 -15.57 12.41 -17.68
CA LYS A 353 -14.72 12.11 -16.51
C LYS A 353 -13.36 11.51 -16.91
N THR A 354 -12.98 11.63 -18.17
CA THR A 354 -11.70 11.07 -18.64
C THR A 354 -10.51 11.92 -18.19
N PHE A 355 -10.68 13.25 -18.12
CA PHE A 355 -9.61 14.20 -17.81
C PHE A 355 -10.11 15.34 -16.93
N GLY A 356 -9.26 15.76 -15.99
CA GLY A 356 -9.44 16.99 -15.23
C GLY A 356 -8.14 17.77 -15.21
N ALA A 357 -8.12 18.95 -15.85
CA ALA A 357 -7.14 19.96 -15.50
C ALA A 357 -7.88 21.05 -14.73
N ALA A 358 -7.40 21.40 -13.54
CA ALA A 358 -8.00 22.48 -12.79
C ALA A 358 -7.80 23.80 -13.54
N PRO A 359 -8.84 24.66 -13.67
CA PRO A 359 -8.71 25.96 -14.33
C PRO A 359 -7.82 26.95 -13.56
N TYR A 360 -7.47 26.63 -12.32
CA TYR A 360 -6.66 27.47 -11.44
C TYR A 360 -5.18 27.13 -11.57
N GLY A 361 -4.32 28.15 -11.62
CA GLY A 361 -2.86 28.00 -11.65
C GLY A 361 -2.23 27.72 -13.02
N GLY A 362 -3.00 27.29 -14.03
CA GLY A 362 -2.49 27.01 -15.39
C GLY A 362 -1.96 25.58 -15.57
N SER A 363 -2.51 24.61 -14.85
CA SER A 363 -2.15 23.18 -15.01
C SER A 363 -2.41 22.67 -16.42
N GLN A 364 -1.55 21.79 -16.91
CA GLN A 364 -1.58 21.35 -18.31
C GLN A 364 -1.53 19.83 -18.43
N ILE A 365 -2.48 19.27 -19.18
CA ILE A 365 -2.42 17.89 -19.68
C ILE A 365 -2.06 17.94 -21.16
N LEU A 366 -0.97 17.28 -21.51
CA LEU A 366 -0.38 17.19 -22.82
C LEU A 366 -0.51 15.73 -23.27
N SER A 367 -1.06 15.44 -24.46
CA SER A 367 -1.20 14.04 -24.93
C SER A 367 -0.71 13.82 -26.36
N ARG A 368 -0.13 12.63 -26.60
CA ARG A 368 0.30 12.14 -27.91
C ARG A 368 0.10 10.62 -28.05
N GLY A 369 -0.38 10.15 -29.21
CA GLY A 369 -0.38 8.74 -29.62
C GLY A 369 -1.32 7.81 -28.84
N GLY A 370 -2.23 8.33 -28.03
CA GLY A 370 -3.25 7.55 -27.31
C GLY A 370 -4.62 7.58 -27.98
N ARG A 371 -5.54 6.70 -27.55
CA ARG A 371 -6.98 6.81 -27.91
C ARG A 371 -7.65 8.09 -27.35
N ILE A 372 -6.87 8.87 -26.62
CA ILE A 372 -7.19 10.09 -25.89
C ILE A 372 -7.39 11.32 -26.80
N GLU A 373 -6.77 11.35 -27.98
CA GLU A 373 -6.61 12.58 -28.79
C GLU A 373 -7.88 13.17 -29.43
N ARG A 374 -9.07 12.58 -29.27
CA ARG A 374 -10.21 12.89 -30.17
C ARG A 374 -11.46 13.51 -29.56
N ALA A 375 -11.50 13.89 -28.28
CA ALA A 375 -12.79 14.29 -27.71
C ALA A 375 -12.90 15.53 -26.81
N LEU A 376 -11.91 16.02 -26.04
CA LEU A 376 -12.25 16.96 -24.95
C LEU A 376 -11.17 18.01 -24.60
N SER A 377 -11.62 19.26 -24.45
CA SER A 377 -10.95 20.31 -23.67
C SER A 377 -10.89 19.88 -22.20
N PRO A 378 -9.76 19.97 -21.46
CA PRO A 378 -8.59 20.86 -21.66
C PRO A 378 -7.30 20.19 -22.15
N VAL A 379 -7.35 19.03 -22.81
CA VAL A 379 -6.13 18.32 -23.26
C VAL A 379 -5.53 19.00 -24.49
N THR A 380 -4.23 19.35 -24.42
CA THR A 380 -3.50 19.95 -25.55
C THR A 380 -2.67 18.88 -26.26
N ALA A 381 -2.90 18.70 -27.57
CA ALA A 381 -2.04 17.86 -28.41
C ALA A 381 -0.67 18.54 -28.62
N TYR A 382 0.41 17.77 -28.64
CA TYR A 382 1.78 18.30 -28.81
C TYR A 382 2.70 17.41 -29.64
#